data_AF-N2B4J1-F1
#
_entry.id   AF-N2B4J1-F1
#
_cell.length_a   1.000
_cell.length_b   1.000
_cell.length_c   1.000
_cell.angle_alpha   90.00
_cell.angle_beta   90.00
_cell.angle_gamma   90.00
#
_symmetry.space_group_name_H-M   'P 1'
#
loop_
_entity.id
_entity.type
_entity.pdbx_description
1 polymer ?
#
loop_
_entity_poly.entity_id
_entity_poly.type
_entity_poly.pdbx_seq_one_letter_code
_entity_poly.pdbx_strand_id
1 'polypeptide(L)'
;MNHKNSLCRVVCFLLVLCGFISFKEAGRMQVQAADSEKKLYLEYLAKEEKRNKTNVFEEYQITGYKILDLNKDGKKELLYGYWSGGARSSGAICGIRKGKVKKLVDFGGSPQFYTVKGSKNQVVVGGANSAYEYAYSVFVVSANGLKEKDVYVRVYDDSDHMRVTKNEKEISRASFQAWEDKLAEIKPDDYKPVKPVEKSQHVRSEKEIYLKYLTRMKKSLLKKYSKSNIVVPLSDYYLEYKIMDLNGDGTKELLYTFQVNGFPGSDDPSYLQQKGRICTIQNGKVKQMWESDTSHAITFHTIKGSESEIVVDKYITGGIHHIEVYHVASAKLEKNASYIFGPIEGPELGYFRKDGTERVKDPFGKDDENLKYIELKRL
;
A
#
# COMPACT_ATOMS: atom_id res chain seq x y z
N MET A 1 -52.65 2.34 64.26
CA MET A 1 -51.39 1.96 63.58
C MET A 1 -51.19 2.87 62.36
N ASN A 2 -50.07 3.59 62.31
CA ASN A 2 -49.85 4.74 61.42
C ASN A 2 -49.49 4.33 59.98
N HIS A 3 -50.50 4.23 59.11
CA HIS A 3 -50.31 3.98 57.66
C HIS A 3 -49.52 5.07 56.93
N LYS A 4 -49.44 6.30 57.47
CA LYS A 4 -48.73 7.42 56.83
C LYS A 4 -47.20 7.28 56.84
N ASN A 5 -46.62 6.55 57.79
CA ASN A 5 -45.16 6.35 57.86
C ASN A 5 -44.64 5.25 56.91
N SER A 6 -45.54 4.37 56.44
CA SER A 6 -45.18 3.28 55.51
C SER A 6 -45.06 3.80 54.07
N LEU A 7 -45.97 4.67 53.63
CA LEU A 7 -45.99 5.17 52.25
C LEU A 7 -44.76 6.02 51.92
N CYS A 8 -44.31 6.87 52.84
CA CYS A 8 -43.15 7.74 52.63
C CYS A 8 -41.83 6.95 52.48
N ARG A 9 -41.68 5.85 53.23
CA ARG A 9 -40.49 4.98 53.12
C ARG A 9 -40.44 4.21 51.81
N VAL A 10 -41.59 3.77 51.30
CA VAL A 10 -41.67 3.05 50.01
C VAL A 10 -41.37 3.98 48.84
N VAL A 11 -41.87 5.23 48.86
CA VAL A 11 -41.61 6.22 47.80
C VAL A 11 -40.14 6.65 47.78
N CYS A 12 -39.52 6.88 48.94
CA CYS A 12 -38.08 7.19 49.00
C CYS A 12 -37.21 6.01 48.51
N PHE A 13 -37.57 4.77 48.83
CA PHE A 13 -36.83 3.59 48.34
C PHE A 13 -36.96 3.43 46.82
N LEU A 14 -38.14 3.66 46.24
CA LEU A 14 -38.37 3.60 44.80
C LEU A 14 -37.60 4.68 44.04
N LEU A 15 -37.56 5.92 44.53
CA LEU A 15 -36.80 7.01 43.89
C LEU A 15 -35.29 6.76 43.93
N VAL A 16 -34.77 6.23 45.04
CA VAL A 16 -33.35 5.83 45.14
C VAL A 16 -33.05 4.67 44.19
N LEU A 17 -33.93 3.65 44.09
CA LEU A 17 -33.75 2.54 43.17
C LEU A 17 -33.76 2.98 41.69
N CYS A 18 -34.70 3.87 41.30
CA CYS A 18 -34.76 4.43 39.95
C CYS A 18 -33.51 5.26 39.60
N GLY A 19 -32.96 5.99 40.57
CA GLY A 19 -31.68 6.70 40.42
C GLY A 19 -30.51 5.73 40.20
N PHE A 20 -30.42 4.65 40.98
CA PHE A 20 -29.35 3.64 40.83
C PHE A 20 -29.44 2.85 39.52
N ILE A 21 -30.65 2.57 39.03
CA ILE A 21 -30.86 1.91 37.73
C ILE A 21 -30.46 2.84 36.59
N SER A 22 -30.86 4.11 36.63
CA SER A 22 -30.49 5.12 35.62
C SER A 22 -28.97 5.38 35.56
N PHE A 23 -28.29 5.38 36.71
CA PHE A 23 -26.82 5.50 36.75
C PHE A 23 -26.08 4.28 36.19
N LYS A 24 -26.59 3.06 36.43
CA LYS A 24 -25.99 1.83 35.89
C LYS A 24 -26.18 1.70 34.38
N GLU A 25 -27.33 2.12 33.83
CA GLU A 25 -27.58 2.08 32.40
C GLU A 25 -26.79 3.16 31.64
N ALA A 26 -26.71 4.39 32.16
CA ALA A 26 -25.87 5.44 31.59
C ALA A 26 -24.39 5.04 31.54
N GLY A 27 -23.88 4.39 32.60
CA GLY A 27 -22.52 3.85 32.62
C GLY A 27 -22.30 2.73 31.58
N ARG A 28 -23.27 1.82 31.40
CA ARG A 28 -23.18 0.77 30.37
C ARG A 28 -23.20 1.32 28.94
N MET A 29 -24.02 2.33 28.66
CA MET A 29 -24.07 2.96 27.33
C MET A 29 -22.78 3.74 27.02
N GLN A 30 -22.18 4.41 28.01
CA GLN A 30 -20.88 5.09 27.83
C GLN A 30 -19.73 4.12 27.58
N VAL A 31 -19.69 2.97 28.27
CA VAL A 31 -18.67 1.93 28.04
C VAL A 31 -18.81 1.33 26.65
N GLN A 32 -20.03 1.02 26.21
CA GLN A 32 -20.29 0.48 24.88
C GLN A 32 -19.95 1.48 23.75
N ALA A 33 -20.20 2.78 23.98
CA ALA A 33 -19.79 3.83 23.05
C ALA A 33 -18.26 3.99 22.99
N ALA A 34 -17.57 4.00 24.13
CA ALA A 34 -16.11 4.12 24.18
C ALA A 34 -15.38 2.93 23.52
N ASP A 35 -15.92 1.71 23.69
CA ASP A 35 -15.41 0.51 23.02
C ASP A 35 -15.63 0.58 21.49
N SER A 36 -16.73 1.21 21.06
CA SER A 36 -17.01 1.42 19.64
C SER A 36 -16.06 2.45 19.00
N GLU A 37 -15.69 3.52 19.70
CA GLU A 37 -14.77 4.55 19.19
C GLU A 37 -13.34 4.03 19.06
N LYS A 38 -12.83 3.34 20.09
CA LYS A 38 -11.49 2.71 20.03
C LYS A 38 -11.41 1.74 18.86
N LYS A 39 -12.46 0.93 18.65
CA LYS A 39 -12.55 0.00 17.53
C LYS A 39 -12.49 0.73 16.18
N LEU A 40 -13.23 1.83 16.00
CA LEU A 40 -13.20 2.62 14.77
C LEU A 40 -11.79 3.16 14.46
N TYR A 41 -11.07 3.64 15.48
CA TYR A 41 -9.70 4.11 15.32
C TYR A 41 -8.72 2.99 14.95
N LEU A 42 -8.81 1.84 15.58
CA LEU A 42 -7.96 0.69 15.25
C LEU A 42 -8.23 0.16 13.84
N GLU A 43 -9.50 0.10 13.43
CA GLU A 43 -9.87 -0.24 12.05
C GLU A 43 -9.35 0.78 11.04
N TYR A 44 -9.37 2.07 11.39
CA TYR A 44 -8.80 3.13 10.56
C TYR A 44 -7.28 2.96 10.40
N LEU A 45 -6.53 2.76 11.48
CA LEU A 45 -5.08 2.55 11.43
C LEU A 45 -4.72 1.33 10.57
N ALA A 46 -5.43 0.21 10.73
CA ALA A 46 -5.23 -0.99 9.92
C ALA A 46 -5.48 -0.74 8.42
N LYS A 47 -6.48 0.09 8.09
CA LYS A 47 -6.76 0.48 6.69
C LYS A 47 -5.69 1.40 6.12
N GLU A 48 -5.23 2.39 6.88
CA GLU A 48 -4.15 3.29 6.45
C GLU A 48 -2.84 2.53 6.19
N GLU A 49 -2.49 1.61 7.08
CA GLU A 49 -1.33 0.73 6.88
C GLU A 49 -1.48 -0.14 5.63
N LYS A 50 -2.66 -0.71 5.35
CA LYS A 50 -2.90 -1.50 4.13
C LYS A 50 -2.84 -0.64 2.86
N ARG A 51 -3.46 0.56 2.88
CA ARG A 51 -3.57 1.46 1.73
C ARG A 51 -2.21 1.95 1.25
N ASN A 52 -1.30 2.23 2.18
CA ASN A 52 -0.02 2.85 1.85
C ASN A 52 1.11 1.82 1.63
N LYS A 53 0.93 0.55 2.05
CA LYS A 53 1.83 -0.58 1.71
C LYS A 53 1.84 -0.97 0.23
N THR A 54 0.92 -0.46 -0.59
CA THR A 54 0.88 -0.76 -2.04
C THR A 54 1.78 0.13 -2.88
N ASN A 55 2.37 1.19 -2.32
CA ASN A 55 3.37 2.00 -3.02
C ASN A 55 4.75 1.34 -2.86
N VAL A 56 5.36 0.99 -3.99
CA VAL A 56 6.51 0.08 -4.12
C VAL A 56 7.82 0.68 -3.57
N PHE A 57 7.85 1.98 -3.29
CA PHE A 57 9.10 2.71 -3.03
C PHE A 57 9.31 3.16 -1.58
N GLU A 58 8.33 3.04 -0.68
CA GLU A 58 8.47 3.59 0.67
C GLU A 58 7.75 2.72 1.71
N GLU A 59 8.46 2.33 2.77
CA GLU A 59 7.91 1.55 3.88
C GLU A 59 6.99 2.43 4.72
N TYR A 60 5.74 2.58 4.28
CA TYR A 60 4.72 3.15 5.15
C TYR A 60 4.47 2.20 6.33
N GLN A 61 4.82 2.65 7.54
CA GLN A 61 4.64 1.89 8.75
C GLN A 61 4.20 2.79 9.90
N ILE A 62 3.06 2.45 10.51
CA ILE A 62 2.60 3.11 11.74
C ILE A 62 3.53 2.68 12.88
N THR A 63 4.08 3.65 13.61
CA THR A 63 5.08 3.40 14.68
C THR A 63 4.45 3.31 16.06
N GLY A 64 3.45 4.16 16.32
CA GLY A 64 2.76 4.21 17.59
C GLY A 64 1.49 5.04 17.50
N TYR A 65 0.59 4.86 18.45
CA TYR A 65 -0.64 5.62 18.51
C TYR A 65 -1.09 5.89 19.95
N LYS A 66 -1.90 6.93 20.13
CA LYS A 66 -2.58 7.23 21.39
C LYS A 66 -4.01 7.64 21.09
N ILE A 67 -4.95 7.17 21.89
CA ILE A 67 -6.34 7.61 21.85
C ILE A 67 -6.65 8.31 23.17
N LEU A 68 -6.91 9.61 23.12
CA LEU A 68 -7.16 10.41 24.32
C LEU A 68 -8.11 11.57 24.04
N ASP A 69 -8.85 11.98 25.08
CA ASP A 69 -9.72 13.15 25.04
C ASP A 69 -8.87 14.40 25.26
N LEU A 70 -8.55 15.13 24.19
CA LEU A 70 -7.62 16.26 24.24
C LEU A 70 -8.25 17.50 24.89
N ASN A 71 -9.57 17.67 24.80
CA ASN A 71 -10.26 18.87 25.27
C ASN A 71 -11.16 18.67 26.51
N LYS A 72 -11.20 17.44 27.03
CA LYS A 72 -12.05 16.98 28.14
C LYS A 72 -13.54 17.14 27.86
N ASP A 73 -13.96 17.03 26.59
CA ASP A 73 -15.38 17.11 26.19
C ASP A 73 -16.08 15.73 26.13
N GLY A 74 -15.36 14.66 26.47
CA GLY A 74 -15.83 13.28 26.43
C GLY A 74 -15.57 12.58 25.09
N LYS A 75 -15.15 13.29 24.05
CA LYS A 75 -14.76 12.71 22.75
C LYS A 75 -13.26 12.52 22.73
N LYS A 76 -12.82 11.38 22.19
CA LYS A 76 -11.40 11.07 22.08
C LYS A 76 -10.91 11.36 20.68
N GLU A 77 -9.67 11.81 20.57
CA GLU A 77 -8.91 11.90 19.34
C GLU A 77 -7.88 10.78 19.26
N LEU A 78 -7.54 10.39 18.04
CA LEU A 78 -6.43 9.49 17.73
C LEU A 78 -5.24 10.33 17.30
N LEU A 79 -4.11 10.15 17.96
CA LEU A 79 -2.81 10.66 17.57
C LEU A 79 -1.97 9.46 17.13
N TYR A 80 -1.28 9.52 16.00
CA TYR A 80 -0.39 8.43 15.61
C TYR A 80 0.82 8.91 14.82
N GLY A 81 1.94 8.22 15.00
CA GLY A 81 3.16 8.39 14.22
C GLY A 81 3.25 7.33 13.13
N TYR A 82 3.89 7.67 12.01
CA TYR A 82 4.14 6.75 10.91
C TYR A 82 5.36 7.15 10.09
N TRP A 83 6.03 6.17 9.49
CA TRP A 83 7.04 6.38 8.46
C TRP A 83 6.36 6.61 7.12
N SER A 84 6.81 7.60 6.35
CA SER A 84 6.23 7.92 5.04
C SER A 84 7.28 7.96 3.93
N GLY A 85 8.37 7.18 4.08
CA GLY A 85 9.47 7.13 3.12
C GLY A 85 10.61 8.10 3.37
N GLY A 86 11.75 7.87 2.70
CA GLY A 86 12.94 8.74 2.76
C GLY A 86 13.51 9.00 4.17
N ALA A 87 13.39 8.03 5.09
CA ALA A 87 13.72 8.19 6.53
C ALA A 87 12.95 9.32 7.25
N ARG A 88 11.81 9.75 6.71
CA ARG A 88 10.97 10.78 7.31
C ARG A 88 9.88 10.15 8.18
N SER A 89 9.95 10.43 9.46
CA SER A 89 8.84 10.16 10.38
C SER A 89 7.82 11.28 10.28
N SER A 90 6.56 10.90 10.33
CA SER A 90 5.38 11.73 10.13
C SER A 90 4.35 11.35 11.19
N GLY A 91 3.26 12.11 11.26
CA GLY A 91 2.23 11.85 12.25
C GLY A 91 0.96 12.62 11.97
N ALA A 92 -0.13 12.21 12.60
CA ALA A 92 -1.43 12.79 12.34
C ALA A 92 -2.29 12.81 13.61
N ILE A 93 -3.26 13.72 13.62
CA ILE A 93 -4.35 13.74 14.60
C ILE A 93 -5.67 13.53 13.86
N CYS A 94 -6.51 12.66 14.40
CA CYS A 94 -7.77 12.22 13.80
C CYS A 94 -8.93 12.32 14.80
N GLY A 95 -10.10 12.72 14.29
CA GLY A 95 -11.36 12.78 15.03
C GLY A 95 -12.44 11.92 14.38
N ILE A 96 -13.48 11.55 15.12
CA ILE A 96 -14.68 10.91 14.56
C ILE A 96 -15.69 11.98 14.16
N ARG A 97 -16.11 11.97 12.88
CA ARG A 97 -17.19 12.84 12.37
C ARG A 97 -18.21 11.99 11.62
N LYS A 98 -19.48 12.11 12.01
CA LYS A 98 -20.59 11.35 11.40
C LYS A 98 -20.30 9.84 11.34
N GLY A 99 -19.77 9.28 12.43
CA GLY A 99 -19.43 7.85 12.54
C GLY A 99 -18.20 7.38 11.75
N LYS A 100 -17.42 8.30 11.16
CA LYS A 100 -16.20 7.95 10.41
C LYS A 100 -14.98 8.68 10.98
N VAL A 101 -13.85 7.98 11.04
CA VAL A 101 -12.57 8.60 11.37
C VAL A 101 -12.14 9.54 10.24
N LYS A 102 -11.74 10.75 10.59
CA LYS A 102 -11.25 11.80 9.68
C LYS A 102 -9.92 12.32 10.20
N LYS A 103 -8.93 12.39 9.32
CA LYS A 103 -7.68 13.12 9.58
C LYS A 103 -8.04 14.61 9.73
N LEU A 104 -7.64 15.19 10.86
CA LEU A 104 -7.84 16.61 11.17
C LEU A 104 -6.62 17.41 10.74
N VAL A 105 -5.43 16.84 10.91
CA VAL A 105 -4.14 17.44 10.56
C VAL A 105 -3.08 16.35 10.37
N ASP A 106 -2.08 16.64 9.55
CA ASP A 106 -0.98 15.77 9.16
C ASP A 106 0.35 16.54 9.28
N PHE A 107 1.41 15.86 9.69
CA PHE A 107 2.70 16.46 10.00
C PHE A 107 3.86 15.59 9.51
N GLY A 108 4.95 16.23 9.10
CA GLY A 108 6.25 15.58 8.88
C GLY A 108 7.26 15.97 9.97
N GLY A 109 8.44 15.37 9.93
CA GLY A 109 9.59 15.81 10.76
C GLY A 109 9.68 15.16 12.13
N SER A 110 9.38 13.87 12.25
CA SER A 110 9.44 13.11 13.51
C SER A 110 8.59 13.71 14.62
N PRO A 111 7.25 13.75 14.45
CA PRO A 111 6.40 14.50 15.34
C PRO A 111 6.35 13.91 16.75
N GLN A 112 6.43 14.79 17.73
CA GLN A 112 6.18 14.55 19.15
C GLN A 112 4.92 15.30 19.55
N PHE A 113 4.08 14.66 20.35
CA PHE A 113 2.78 15.22 20.76
C PHE A 113 2.85 15.66 22.22
N TYR A 114 2.25 16.80 22.56
CA TYR A 114 2.22 17.33 23.92
C TYR A 114 0.85 17.89 24.28
N THR A 115 0.51 17.79 25.56
CA THR A 115 -0.52 18.64 26.18
C THR A 115 0.12 19.88 26.80
N VAL A 116 -0.65 20.94 27.02
CA VAL A 116 -0.17 22.17 27.66
C VAL A 116 -0.76 22.29 29.06
N LYS A 117 0.07 22.27 30.10
CA LYS A 117 -0.33 22.45 31.50
C LYS A 117 -1.08 23.77 31.68
N GLY A 118 -2.24 23.70 32.33
CA GLY A 118 -3.13 24.85 32.52
C GLY A 118 -4.01 25.19 31.32
N SER A 119 -3.85 24.50 30.18
CA SER A 119 -4.79 24.57 29.05
C SER A 119 -5.69 23.35 29.04
N LYS A 120 -6.98 23.56 28.75
CA LYS A 120 -7.94 22.44 28.66
C LYS A 120 -8.12 21.93 27.24
N ASN A 121 -7.70 22.66 26.21
CA ASN A 121 -8.04 22.36 24.81
C ASN A 121 -6.89 22.63 23.85
N GLN A 122 -5.63 22.57 24.32
CA GLN A 122 -4.48 22.74 23.46
C GLN A 122 -3.67 21.46 23.35
N VAL A 123 -3.31 21.13 22.12
CA VAL A 123 -2.35 20.10 21.76
C VAL A 123 -1.21 20.75 21.00
N VAL A 124 0.02 20.33 21.29
CA VAL A 124 1.21 20.80 20.58
C VAL A 124 1.80 19.63 19.80
N VAL A 125 2.22 19.91 18.58
CA VAL A 125 2.98 18.95 17.76
C VAL A 125 4.34 19.57 17.47
N GLY A 126 5.37 18.98 18.07
CA GLY A 126 6.77 19.33 17.85
C GLY A 126 7.38 18.47 16.76
N GLY A 127 8.26 18.99 15.93
CA GLY A 127 9.00 18.20 14.93
C GLY A 127 10.24 18.91 14.43
N ALA A 128 11.26 18.13 14.05
CA ALA A 128 12.46 18.63 13.41
C ALA A 128 12.18 18.92 11.92
N ASN A 129 12.42 20.16 11.50
CA ASN A 129 12.34 20.54 10.08
C ASN A 129 13.70 20.35 9.39
N SER A 130 14.79 20.47 10.14
CA SER A 130 16.16 20.19 9.69
C SER A 130 17.04 19.78 10.88
N ALA A 131 18.33 19.57 10.66
CA ALA A 131 19.29 19.35 11.75
C ALA A 131 19.42 20.54 12.72
N TYR A 132 19.02 21.74 12.27
CA TYR A 132 19.21 23.00 13.00
C TYR A 132 17.89 23.66 13.41
N GLU A 133 16.76 23.16 12.92
CA GLU A 133 15.45 23.77 13.11
C GLU A 133 14.43 22.78 13.67
N TYR A 134 13.73 23.20 14.72
CA TYR A 134 12.65 22.45 15.32
C TYR A 134 11.44 23.37 15.53
N ALA A 135 10.28 22.94 15.05
CA ALA A 135 9.04 23.69 15.11
C ALA A 135 8.04 23.02 16.06
N TYR A 136 7.26 23.83 16.77
CA TYR A 136 6.15 23.41 17.62
C TYR A 136 4.88 24.13 17.18
N SER A 137 3.95 23.38 16.61
CA SER A 137 2.64 23.90 16.19
C SER A 137 1.62 23.68 17.30
N VAL A 138 1.01 24.75 17.80
CA VAL A 138 0.02 24.75 18.87
C VAL A 138 -1.37 24.81 18.25
N PHE A 139 -2.17 23.78 18.50
CA PHE A 139 -3.54 23.69 18.03
C PHE A 139 -4.53 23.83 19.18
N VAL A 140 -5.62 24.55 18.92
CA VAL A 140 -6.81 24.58 19.77
C VAL A 140 -7.80 23.54 19.25
N VAL A 141 -8.16 22.61 20.12
CA VAL A 141 -9.16 21.58 19.89
C VAL A 141 -10.55 22.16 20.15
N SER A 142 -11.45 22.01 19.19
CA SER A 142 -12.84 22.46 19.26
C SER A 142 -13.78 21.41 18.67
N ALA A 143 -15.09 21.57 18.91
CA ALA A 143 -16.11 20.72 18.29
C ALA A 143 -16.04 20.68 16.75
N ASN A 144 -15.50 21.74 16.13
CA ASN A 144 -15.36 21.87 14.68
C ASN A 144 -14.00 21.39 14.15
N GLY A 145 -13.10 20.89 15.02
CA GLY A 145 -11.77 20.39 14.67
C GLY A 145 -10.63 21.12 15.36
N LEU A 146 -9.44 20.96 14.80
CA LEU A 146 -8.21 21.62 15.24
C LEU A 146 -8.05 22.94 14.49
N LYS A 147 -7.71 24.00 15.22
CA LYS A 147 -7.30 25.29 14.64
C LYS A 147 -5.91 25.63 15.15
N GLU A 148 -4.98 25.91 14.24
CA GLU A 148 -3.66 26.40 14.63
C GLU A 148 -3.79 27.77 15.30
N LYS A 149 -3.09 27.93 16.42
CA LYS A 149 -3.11 29.14 17.24
C LYS A 149 -1.76 29.84 17.23
N ASP A 150 -0.71 29.09 17.52
CA ASP A 150 0.64 29.60 17.64
C ASP A 150 1.62 28.60 17.01
N VAL A 151 2.70 29.08 16.41
CA VAL A 151 3.84 28.28 15.96
C VAL A 151 5.09 28.83 16.61
N TYR A 152 5.84 27.97 17.31
CA TYR A 152 7.14 28.30 17.86
C TYR A 152 8.21 27.62 17.03
N VAL A 153 9.26 28.35 16.63
CA VAL A 153 10.38 27.78 15.89
C VAL A 153 11.67 28.10 16.63
N ARG A 154 12.43 27.07 17.01
CA ARG A 154 13.81 27.22 17.50
C ARG A 154 14.78 26.88 16.37
N VAL A 155 15.76 27.76 16.17
CA VAL A 155 16.84 27.58 15.19
C VAL A 155 18.18 27.69 15.93
N TYR A 156 19.06 26.74 15.70
CA TYR A 156 20.45 26.78 16.15
C TYR A 156 21.33 27.22 14.98
N ASP A 157 22.22 28.17 15.20
CA ASP A 157 23.26 28.48 14.23
C ASP A 157 24.50 27.57 14.40
N ASP A 158 25.48 27.70 13.51
CA ASP A 158 26.73 26.92 13.54
C ASP A 158 27.58 27.18 14.80
N SER A 159 27.25 28.22 15.57
CA SER A 159 27.90 28.58 16.83
C SER A 159 27.06 28.17 18.05
N ASP A 160 26.03 27.33 17.86
CA ASP A 160 25.09 26.85 18.89
C ASP A 160 24.29 27.99 19.57
N HIS A 161 24.17 29.16 18.94
CA HIS A 161 23.26 30.19 19.40
C HIS A 161 21.84 29.83 18.99
N MET A 162 20.96 29.74 19.99
CA MET A 162 19.55 29.47 19.78
C MET A 162 18.77 30.77 19.58
N ARG A 163 18.16 30.91 18.41
CA ARG A 163 17.12 31.93 18.14
C ARG A 163 15.74 31.28 18.21
N VAL A 164 14.77 31.98 18.81
CA VAL A 164 13.40 31.48 18.92
C VAL A 164 12.40 32.50 18.40
N THR A 165 11.47 32.04 17.58
CA THR A 165 10.33 32.85 17.13
C THR A 165 9.00 32.25 17.60
N LYS A 166 8.01 33.13 17.77
CA LYS A 166 6.59 32.79 17.95
C LYS A 166 5.80 33.51 16.86
N ASN A 167 5.13 32.78 15.98
CA ASN A 167 4.41 33.34 14.82
C ASN A 167 5.32 34.33 14.07
N GLU A 168 6.53 33.87 13.74
CA GLU A 168 7.58 34.63 13.02
C GLU A 168 8.19 35.81 13.77
N LYS A 169 7.70 36.14 14.98
CA LYS A 169 8.26 37.21 15.81
C LYS A 169 9.26 36.65 16.81
N GLU A 170 10.45 37.24 16.87
CA GLU A 170 11.49 36.83 17.83
C GLU A 170 11.00 37.02 19.27
N ILE A 171 11.27 36.02 20.11
CA ILE A 171 10.99 36.04 21.55
C ILE A 171 12.25 35.69 22.34
N SER A 172 12.30 36.10 23.61
CA SER A 172 13.44 35.75 24.45
C SER A 172 13.48 34.25 24.75
N ARG A 173 14.69 33.70 24.86
CA ARG A 173 14.94 32.30 25.29
C ARG A 173 14.23 31.96 26.61
N ALA A 174 14.22 32.88 27.56
CA ALA A 174 13.53 32.70 28.85
C ALA A 174 12.00 32.56 28.68
N SER A 175 11.41 33.35 27.77
CA SER A 175 9.97 33.26 27.47
C SER A 175 9.60 31.94 26.79
N PHE A 176 10.48 31.45 25.90
CA PHE A 176 10.31 30.14 25.28
C PHE A 176 10.44 29.00 26.30
N GLN A 177 11.47 29.02 27.15
CA GLN A 177 11.68 28.00 28.18
C GLN A 177 10.48 27.92 29.13
N ALA A 178 9.99 29.06 29.62
CA ALA A 178 8.81 29.10 30.49
C ALA A 178 7.53 28.58 29.82
N TRP A 179 7.45 28.61 28.49
CA TRP A 179 6.37 27.97 27.74
C TRP A 179 6.62 26.47 27.55
N GLU A 180 7.85 26.06 27.23
CA GLU A 180 8.25 24.66 27.05
C GLU A 180 8.07 23.85 28.35
N ASP A 181 8.35 24.45 29.51
CA ASP A 181 8.14 23.85 30.84
C ASP A 181 6.66 23.52 31.14
N LYS A 182 5.73 24.05 30.34
CA LYS A 182 4.30 23.72 30.43
C LYS A 182 3.93 22.50 29.58
N LEU A 183 4.80 22.05 28.69
CA LEU A 183 4.53 20.91 27.82
C LEU A 183 4.65 19.61 28.61
N ALA A 184 3.64 18.75 28.46
CA ALA A 184 3.68 17.39 28.96
C ALA A 184 3.55 16.44 27.77
N GLU A 185 4.63 15.70 27.50
CA GLU A 185 4.72 14.77 26.37
C GLU A 185 3.65 13.68 26.46
N ILE A 186 2.96 13.46 25.35
CA ILE A 186 2.03 12.36 25.14
C ILE A 186 2.84 11.24 24.50
N LYS A 187 3.18 10.21 25.29
CA LYS A 187 3.88 9.03 24.79
C LYS A 187 2.89 8.09 24.08
N PRO A 188 3.02 7.89 22.75
CA PRO A 188 2.19 6.92 22.04
C PRO A 188 2.48 5.51 22.54
N ASP A 189 1.45 4.66 22.52
CA ASP A 189 1.61 3.23 22.76
C ASP A 189 2.20 2.57 21.50
N ASP A 190 3.02 1.53 21.68
CA ASP A 190 3.56 0.77 20.56
C ASP A 190 2.41 0.22 19.70
N TYR A 191 2.44 0.55 18.41
CA TYR A 191 1.47 0.00 17.49
C TYR A 191 1.88 -1.43 17.15
N LYS A 192 1.25 -2.40 17.81
CA LYS A 192 1.27 -3.80 17.36
C LYS A 192 0.19 -3.94 16.30
N PRO A 193 0.55 -4.31 15.05
CA PRO A 193 -0.44 -4.59 14.02
C PRO A 193 -1.43 -5.60 14.59
N VAL A 194 -2.69 -5.18 14.72
CA VAL A 194 -3.75 -6.12 15.08
C VAL A 194 -3.80 -7.07 13.89
N LYS A 195 -3.29 -8.30 14.07
CA LYS A 195 -3.55 -9.38 13.12
C LYS A 195 -5.06 -9.35 12.91
N PRO A 196 -5.54 -9.10 11.69
CA PRO A 196 -6.97 -8.98 11.47
C PRO A 196 -7.62 -10.21 12.09
N VAL A 197 -8.50 -10.00 13.07
CA VAL A 197 -9.38 -11.06 13.55
C VAL A 197 -10.03 -11.59 12.28
N GLU A 198 -9.74 -12.83 11.93
CA GLU A 198 -10.31 -13.52 10.77
C GLU A 198 -11.82 -13.57 10.96
N LYS A 199 -12.50 -12.49 10.60
CA LYS A 199 -13.95 -12.40 10.49
C LYS A 199 -14.23 -12.05 9.05
N SER A 200 -14.84 -13.04 8.40
CA SER A 200 -15.09 -13.20 6.97
C SER A 200 -13.84 -13.47 6.13
N GLN A 201 -13.86 -14.59 5.41
CA GLN A 201 -13.05 -14.80 4.22
C GLN A 201 -13.30 -13.62 3.28
N HIS A 202 -12.50 -12.58 3.40
CA HIS A 202 -12.39 -11.60 2.33
C HIS A 202 -11.68 -12.34 1.20
N VAL A 203 -12.46 -12.85 0.25
CA VAL A 203 -11.94 -13.37 -1.01
C VAL A 203 -11.10 -12.24 -1.59
N ARG A 204 -9.77 -12.33 -1.44
CA ARG A 204 -8.86 -11.38 -2.06
C ARG A 204 -9.14 -11.44 -3.55
N SER A 205 -9.34 -10.29 -4.18
CA SER A 205 -9.49 -10.27 -5.63
C SER A 205 -8.25 -10.90 -6.27
N GLU A 206 -8.44 -11.64 -7.36
CA GLU A 206 -7.34 -12.30 -8.10
C GLU A 206 -6.21 -11.32 -8.41
N LYS A 207 -6.58 -10.07 -8.76
CA LYS A 207 -5.65 -8.97 -8.98
C LYS A 207 -4.75 -8.68 -7.77
N GLU A 208 -5.30 -8.61 -6.56
CA GLU A 208 -4.51 -8.40 -5.34
C GLU A 208 -3.53 -9.57 -5.10
N ILE A 209 -3.94 -10.81 -5.41
CA ILE A 209 -3.10 -12.00 -5.26
C ILE A 209 -1.91 -11.92 -6.22
N TYR A 210 -2.15 -11.61 -7.50
CA TYR A 210 -1.10 -11.49 -8.52
C TYR A 210 -0.14 -10.34 -8.28
N LEU A 211 -0.64 -9.14 -7.95
CA LEU A 211 0.24 -7.99 -7.69
C LEU A 211 1.19 -8.28 -6.53
N LYS A 212 0.70 -8.90 -5.45
CA LYS A 212 1.54 -9.30 -4.31
C LYS A 212 2.58 -10.35 -4.70
N TYR A 213 2.22 -11.29 -5.58
CA TYR A 213 3.15 -12.28 -6.12
C TYR A 213 4.25 -11.60 -6.96
N LEU A 214 3.87 -10.71 -7.88
CA LEU A 214 4.81 -9.99 -8.74
C LEU A 214 5.81 -9.14 -7.95
N THR A 215 5.37 -8.41 -6.91
CA THR A 215 6.28 -7.65 -6.05
C THR A 215 7.33 -8.53 -5.37
N ARG A 216 6.93 -9.73 -4.91
CA ARG A 216 7.85 -10.71 -4.33
C ARG A 216 8.81 -11.27 -5.37
N MET A 217 8.31 -11.56 -6.56
CA MET A 217 9.12 -12.05 -7.67
C MET A 217 10.17 -11.02 -8.09
N LYS A 218 9.81 -9.75 -8.27
CA LYS A 218 10.75 -8.66 -8.58
C LYS A 218 11.90 -8.63 -7.56
N LYS A 219 11.59 -8.64 -6.26
CA LYS A 219 12.62 -8.68 -5.19
C LYS A 219 13.49 -9.94 -5.24
N SER A 220 12.88 -11.11 -5.48
CA SER A 220 13.61 -12.38 -5.56
C SER A 220 14.53 -12.46 -6.77
N LEU A 221 14.07 -11.97 -7.93
CA LEU A 221 14.82 -11.96 -9.18
C LEU A 221 15.98 -10.96 -9.09
N LEU A 222 15.73 -9.75 -8.58
CA LEU A 222 16.78 -8.77 -8.28
C LEU A 222 17.90 -9.41 -7.44
N LYS A 223 17.56 -10.08 -6.32
CA LYS A 223 18.55 -10.76 -5.47
C LYS A 223 19.31 -11.89 -6.18
N LYS A 224 18.65 -12.61 -7.08
CA LYS A 224 19.24 -13.74 -7.82
C LYS A 224 20.26 -13.24 -8.85
N TYR A 225 19.92 -12.19 -9.59
CA TYR A 225 20.70 -11.71 -10.72
C TYR A 225 21.67 -10.56 -10.36
N SER A 226 21.53 -9.92 -9.18
CA SER A 226 22.49 -8.93 -8.68
C SER A 226 23.83 -9.53 -8.19
N LYS A 227 23.94 -10.87 -8.08
CA LYS A 227 25.14 -11.57 -7.60
C LYS A 227 25.97 -12.22 -8.71
N SER A 228 25.36 -12.44 -9.86
CA SER A 228 26.09 -12.76 -11.08
C SER A 228 26.74 -11.47 -11.59
N ASN A 229 27.96 -11.54 -12.13
CA ASN A 229 28.71 -10.40 -12.73
C ASN A 229 28.04 -9.78 -13.98
N ILE A 230 26.71 -9.76 -14.02
CA ILE A 230 25.87 -9.23 -15.08
C ILE A 230 25.64 -7.76 -14.74
N VAL A 231 26.23 -6.90 -15.56
CA VAL A 231 26.27 -5.44 -15.42
C VAL A 231 24.93 -4.83 -15.87
N VAL A 232 23.84 -5.20 -15.20
CA VAL A 232 22.57 -4.47 -15.33
C VAL A 232 22.41 -3.64 -14.06
N PRO A 233 22.40 -2.30 -14.15
CA PRO A 233 22.10 -1.44 -13.01
C PRO A 233 20.79 -1.89 -12.34
N LEU A 234 20.76 -1.91 -11.01
CA LEU A 234 19.59 -2.31 -10.22
C LEU A 234 18.30 -1.55 -10.60
N SER A 235 18.43 -0.34 -11.17
CA SER A 235 17.33 0.50 -11.68
C SER A 235 16.64 -0.05 -12.94
N ASP A 236 17.31 -0.92 -13.69
CA ASP A 236 16.93 -1.29 -15.05
C ASP A 236 16.24 -2.66 -15.11
N TYR A 237 15.95 -3.27 -13.96
CA TYR A 237 15.24 -4.54 -13.90
C TYR A 237 13.73 -4.34 -14.11
N TYR A 238 13.29 -4.39 -15.36
CA TYR A 238 11.89 -4.23 -15.72
C TYR A 238 11.11 -5.54 -15.60
N LEU A 239 9.91 -5.44 -15.02
CA LEU A 239 8.89 -6.48 -15.05
C LEU A 239 7.64 -5.88 -15.67
N GLU A 240 7.18 -6.46 -16.76
CA GLU A 240 5.97 -6.05 -17.46
C GLU A 240 4.94 -7.16 -17.35
N TYR A 241 3.67 -6.83 -17.12
CA TYR A 241 2.64 -7.82 -16.82
C TYR A 241 1.25 -7.46 -17.37
N LYS A 242 0.42 -8.49 -17.53
CA LYS A 242 -1.01 -8.36 -17.79
C LYS A 242 -1.77 -9.41 -16.99
N ILE A 243 -2.93 -9.03 -16.48
CA ILE A 243 -3.88 -9.95 -15.85
C ILE A 243 -5.13 -9.95 -16.73
N MET A 244 -5.46 -11.09 -17.31
CA MET A 244 -6.60 -11.22 -18.21
C MET A 244 -7.10 -12.66 -18.24
N ASP A 245 -8.36 -12.82 -18.60
CA ASP A 245 -8.96 -14.12 -18.90
C ASP A 245 -8.51 -14.56 -20.30
N LEU A 246 -7.74 -15.65 -20.37
CA LEU A 246 -7.18 -16.14 -21.62
C LEU A 246 -8.07 -17.16 -22.32
N ASN A 247 -9.01 -17.80 -21.61
CA ASN A 247 -9.81 -18.90 -22.14
C ASN A 247 -11.33 -18.64 -22.14
N GLY A 248 -11.76 -17.46 -21.67
CA GLY A 248 -13.16 -17.06 -21.56
C GLY A 248 -13.91 -17.70 -20.38
N ASP A 249 -13.23 -18.43 -19.49
CA ASP A 249 -13.88 -19.15 -18.38
C ASP A 249 -14.15 -18.28 -17.13
N GLY A 250 -13.74 -17.01 -17.17
CA GLY A 250 -13.85 -16.04 -16.10
C GLY A 250 -12.68 -16.02 -15.12
N THR A 251 -11.82 -17.05 -15.13
CA THR A 251 -10.55 -17.10 -14.42
C THR A 251 -9.55 -16.21 -15.13
N LYS A 252 -8.78 -15.41 -14.39
CA LYS A 252 -7.73 -14.59 -15.01
C LYS A 252 -6.37 -15.20 -14.78
N GLU A 253 -5.59 -15.26 -15.84
CA GLU A 253 -4.18 -15.59 -15.83
C GLU A 253 -3.33 -14.32 -15.70
N LEU A 254 -2.16 -14.50 -15.12
CA LEU A 254 -1.09 -13.52 -15.10
C LEU A 254 -0.06 -13.89 -16.16
N LEU A 255 0.17 -12.98 -17.10
CA LEU A 255 1.26 -13.02 -18.06
C LEU A 255 2.29 -11.98 -17.61
N TYR A 256 3.56 -12.33 -17.59
CA TYR A 256 4.61 -11.34 -17.35
C TYR A 256 5.93 -11.69 -18.00
N THR A 257 6.70 -10.66 -18.35
CA THR A 257 8.09 -10.76 -18.79
C THR A 257 9.01 -10.12 -17.76
N PHE A 258 10.26 -10.57 -17.72
CA PHE A 258 11.32 -9.94 -16.93
C PHE A 258 12.65 -10.08 -17.65
N GLN A 259 13.52 -9.09 -17.48
CA GLN A 259 14.84 -9.11 -18.06
C GLN A 259 15.79 -10.00 -17.26
N VAL A 260 16.64 -10.76 -17.95
CA VAL A 260 17.64 -11.65 -17.34
C VAL A 260 19.04 -11.10 -17.56
N ASN A 261 19.35 -10.63 -18.77
CA ASN A 261 20.61 -10.00 -19.14
C ASN A 261 20.37 -8.81 -20.09
N GLY A 262 21.31 -7.88 -20.15
CA GLY A 262 21.37 -6.83 -21.17
C GLY A 262 22.75 -6.18 -21.16
N PHE A 263 23.16 -5.63 -22.30
CA PHE A 263 24.30 -4.73 -22.31
C PHE A 263 23.87 -3.39 -21.71
N PRO A 264 24.57 -2.86 -20.69
CA PRO A 264 24.26 -1.55 -20.16
C PRO A 264 24.43 -0.49 -21.26
N GLY A 265 23.37 0.27 -21.53
CA GLY A 265 23.39 1.40 -22.47
C GLY A 265 22.91 1.13 -23.90
N SER A 266 22.42 -0.07 -24.24
CA SER A 266 21.73 -0.28 -25.52
C SER A 266 20.22 -0.12 -25.35
N ASP A 267 19.66 0.94 -25.95
CA ASP A 267 18.20 1.12 -26.08
C ASP A 267 17.58 0.15 -27.10
N ASP A 268 18.41 -0.65 -27.79
CA ASP A 268 17.97 -1.65 -28.75
C ASP A 268 17.44 -2.91 -28.01
N PRO A 269 16.13 -3.20 -28.10
CA PRO A 269 15.52 -4.36 -27.46
C PRO A 269 16.13 -5.69 -27.90
N SER A 270 16.78 -5.73 -29.08
CA SER A 270 17.42 -6.92 -29.61
C SER A 270 18.64 -7.39 -28.81
N TYR A 271 19.13 -6.64 -27.82
CA TYR A 271 20.21 -7.07 -26.91
C TYR A 271 19.75 -7.40 -25.49
N LEU A 272 18.45 -7.26 -25.19
CA LEU A 272 17.90 -7.47 -23.85
C LEU A 272 17.33 -8.89 -23.74
N GLN A 273 18.05 -9.80 -23.11
CA GLN A 273 17.54 -11.14 -22.89
C GLN A 273 16.40 -11.13 -21.86
N GLN A 274 15.23 -11.63 -22.26
CA GLN A 274 14.01 -11.72 -21.46
C GLN A 274 13.61 -13.17 -21.19
N LYS A 275 12.85 -13.34 -20.12
CA LYS A 275 12.04 -14.54 -19.84
C LYS A 275 10.57 -14.14 -19.69
N GLY A 276 9.69 -14.96 -20.22
CA GLY A 276 8.24 -14.83 -20.13
C GLY A 276 7.66 -15.93 -19.24
N ARG A 277 6.58 -15.62 -18.54
CA ARG A 277 5.86 -16.56 -17.68
C ARG A 277 4.37 -16.35 -17.76
N ILE A 278 3.63 -17.45 -17.64
CA ILE A 278 2.17 -17.48 -17.54
C ILE A 278 1.79 -18.24 -16.28
N CYS A 279 0.92 -17.66 -15.47
CA CYS A 279 0.55 -18.17 -14.16
C CYS A 279 -0.98 -18.14 -13.94
N THR A 280 -1.51 -19.15 -13.27
CA THR A 280 -2.91 -19.20 -12.80
C THR A 280 -2.98 -19.12 -11.26
N ILE A 281 -4.17 -18.92 -10.69
CA ILE A 281 -4.43 -19.07 -9.26
C ILE A 281 -5.11 -20.41 -9.03
N GLN A 282 -4.46 -21.27 -8.23
CA GLN A 282 -5.04 -22.52 -7.76
C GLN A 282 -5.03 -22.52 -6.23
N ASN A 283 -6.21 -22.75 -5.63
CA ASN A 283 -6.37 -22.80 -4.18
C ASN A 283 -5.80 -21.56 -3.46
N GLY A 284 -6.03 -20.37 -4.05
CA GLY A 284 -5.56 -19.09 -3.52
C GLY A 284 -4.05 -18.84 -3.62
N LYS A 285 -3.32 -19.68 -4.37
CA LYS A 285 -1.88 -19.54 -4.61
C LYS A 285 -1.58 -19.40 -6.09
N VAL A 286 -0.63 -18.52 -6.41
CA VAL A 286 -0.14 -18.39 -7.79
C VAL A 286 0.69 -19.63 -8.15
N LYS A 287 0.34 -20.24 -9.28
CA LYS A 287 1.00 -21.40 -9.87
C LYS A 287 1.49 -21.03 -11.26
N GLN A 288 2.76 -21.28 -11.53
CA GLN A 288 3.33 -21.13 -12.86
C GLN A 288 2.85 -22.27 -13.74
N MET A 289 2.22 -21.94 -14.87
CA MET A 289 1.80 -22.90 -15.88
C MET A 289 2.84 -23.07 -16.97
N TRP A 290 3.61 -22.01 -17.23
CA TRP A 290 4.62 -21.97 -18.28
C TRP A 290 5.70 -20.94 -17.97
N GLU A 291 6.90 -21.23 -18.47
CA GLU A 291 8.04 -20.32 -18.49
C GLU A 291 8.82 -20.56 -19.78
N SER A 292 9.30 -19.46 -20.37
CA SER A 292 10.18 -19.51 -21.52
C SER A 292 11.62 -19.87 -21.13
N ASP A 293 12.33 -20.42 -22.11
CA ASP A 293 13.77 -20.24 -22.16
C ASP A 293 14.12 -18.75 -22.38
N THR A 294 15.39 -18.40 -22.20
CA THR A 294 15.84 -17.03 -22.42
C THR A 294 15.79 -16.70 -23.91
N SER A 295 15.23 -15.54 -24.28
CA SER A 295 15.13 -15.06 -25.66
C SER A 295 15.37 -13.55 -25.70
N HIS A 296 15.63 -12.95 -26.86
CA HIS A 296 15.92 -11.52 -26.96
C HIS A 296 14.66 -10.64 -26.83
N ALA A 297 13.49 -11.15 -27.19
CA ALA A 297 12.23 -10.56 -26.78
C ALA A 297 11.16 -11.63 -26.69
N ILE A 298 10.17 -11.42 -25.82
CA ILE A 298 9.02 -12.32 -25.70
C ILE A 298 7.75 -11.50 -25.76
N THR A 299 6.91 -11.86 -26.72
CA THR A 299 5.62 -11.22 -26.97
C THR A 299 4.50 -12.23 -26.84
N PHE A 300 3.36 -11.77 -26.31
CA PHE A 300 2.14 -12.57 -26.19
C PHE A 300 1.05 -12.02 -27.11
N HIS A 301 0.35 -12.92 -27.80
CA HIS A 301 -0.78 -12.60 -28.65
C HIS A 301 -1.97 -13.51 -28.35
N THR A 302 -3.17 -12.99 -28.59
CA THR A 302 -4.38 -13.79 -28.76
C THR A 302 -4.66 -13.98 -30.25
N ILE A 303 -5.34 -15.07 -30.62
CA ILE A 303 -5.79 -15.31 -32.00
C ILE A 303 -7.27 -14.93 -32.10
N LYS A 304 -7.62 -14.07 -33.06
CA LYS A 304 -9.00 -13.68 -33.32
C LYS A 304 -9.85 -14.90 -33.67
N GLY A 305 -10.96 -15.06 -32.95
CA GLY A 305 -11.87 -16.20 -33.13
C GLY A 305 -11.43 -17.48 -32.41
N SER A 306 -10.27 -17.47 -31.72
CA SER A 306 -9.89 -18.53 -30.79
C SER A 306 -10.12 -18.03 -29.36
N GLU A 307 -10.98 -18.73 -28.63
CA GLU A 307 -11.29 -18.37 -27.25
C GLU A 307 -10.32 -18.98 -26.24
N SER A 308 -9.40 -19.86 -26.64
CA SER A 308 -8.59 -20.65 -25.71
C SER A 308 -7.16 -20.86 -26.16
N GLU A 309 -6.66 -20.06 -27.09
CA GLU A 309 -5.28 -20.14 -27.56
C GLU A 309 -4.50 -18.85 -27.31
N ILE A 310 -3.26 -19.06 -26.91
CA ILE A 310 -2.27 -18.00 -26.79
C ILE A 310 -1.07 -18.31 -27.69
N VAL A 311 -0.62 -17.29 -28.42
CA VAL A 311 0.59 -17.35 -29.22
C VAL A 311 1.70 -16.63 -28.46
N VAL A 312 2.81 -17.32 -28.30
CA VAL A 312 4.03 -16.78 -27.73
C VAL A 312 5.04 -16.64 -28.85
N ASP A 313 5.39 -15.40 -29.16
CA ASP A 313 6.45 -15.07 -30.11
C ASP A 313 7.74 -14.78 -29.35
N LYS A 314 8.80 -15.54 -29.68
CA LYS A 314 10.12 -15.42 -29.07
C LYS A 314 11.09 -14.96 -30.14
N TYR A 315 11.49 -13.70 -30.05
CA TYR A 315 12.54 -13.16 -30.90
C TYR A 315 13.89 -13.72 -30.47
N ILE A 316 14.61 -14.32 -31.42
CA ILE A 316 15.96 -14.84 -31.21
C ILE A 316 16.94 -13.80 -31.74
N THR A 317 17.51 -13.98 -32.93
CA THR A 317 18.47 -13.04 -33.52
C THR A 317 18.36 -13.09 -35.04
N GLY A 318 18.82 -12.04 -35.73
CA GLY A 318 18.82 -11.98 -37.19
C GLY A 318 17.43 -12.03 -37.83
N GLY A 319 16.40 -11.53 -37.14
CA GLY A 319 15.01 -11.55 -37.66
C GLY A 319 14.32 -12.92 -37.55
N ILE A 320 14.88 -13.86 -36.77
CA ILE A 320 14.29 -15.18 -36.56
C ILE A 320 13.43 -15.18 -35.30
N HIS A 321 12.21 -15.66 -35.45
CA HIS A 321 11.19 -15.78 -34.42
C HIS A 321 10.84 -17.25 -34.20
N HIS A 322 10.84 -17.70 -32.95
CA HIS A 322 10.30 -19.00 -32.56
C HIS A 322 8.92 -18.80 -31.95
N ILE A 323 7.90 -19.20 -32.71
CA ILE A 323 6.51 -18.99 -32.36
C ILE A 323 5.91 -20.29 -31.84
N GLU A 324 5.25 -20.22 -30.69
CA GLU A 324 4.60 -21.36 -30.05
C GLU A 324 3.14 -21.04 -29.78
N VAL A 325 2.26 -21.98 -30.13
CA VAL A 325 0.82 -21.87 -29.89
C VAL A 325 0.46 -22.81 -28.77
N TYR A 326 -0.21 -22.29 -27.75
CA TYR A 326 -0.66 -23.05 -26.60
C TYR A 326 -2.17 -22.98 -26.46
N HIS A 327 -2.79 -24.13 -26.20
CA HIS A 327 -4.13 -24.19 -25.65
C HIS A 327 -4.10 -23.93 -24.14
N VAL A 328 -5.01 -23.08 -23.69
CA VAL A 328 -5.15 -22.66 -22.29
C VAL A 328 -6.18 -23.53 -21.58
N ALA A 329 -5.69 -24.56 -20.88
CA ALA A 329 -6.49 -25.32 -19.94
C ALA A 329 -6.35 -24.73 -18.53
N SER A 330 -7.39 -24.86 -17.70
CA SER A 330 -7.50 -24.24 -16.36
C SER A 330 -6.33 -24.51 -15.40
N ALA A 331 -5.51 -25.53 -15.64
CA ALA A 331 -4.39 -25.89 -14.78
C ALA A 331 -3.01 -25.95 -15.45
N LYS A 332 -2.94 -25.88 -16.78
CA LYS A 332 -1.70 -26.04 -17.54
C LYS A 332 -1.87 -25.49 -18.96
N LEU A 333 -0.73 -25.16 -19.58
CA LEU A 333 -0.69 -24.88 -21.01
C LEU A 333 -0.32 -26.14 -21.77
N GLU A 334 -1.10 -26.45 -22.81
CA GLU A 334 -0.82 -27.56 -23.72
C GLU A 334 -0.30 -27.00 -25.03
N LYS A 335 0.87 -27.43 -25.47
CA LYS A 335 1.46 -26.93 -26.71
C LYS A 335 0.74 -27.55 -27.91
N ASN A 336 0.07 -26.73 -28.70
CA ASN A 336 -0.64 -27.15 -29.91
C ASN A 336 0.29 -27.21 -31.11
N ALA A 337 1.08 -26.15 -31.31
CA ALA A 337 1.90 -26.00 -32.50
C ALA A 337 3.18 -25.22 -32.23
N SER A 338 4.12 -25.31 -33.17
CA SER A 338 5.38 -24.58 -33.13
C SER A 338 5.87 -24.25 -34.54
N TYR A 339 6.22 -22.98 -34.73
CA TYR A 339 6.68 -22.46 -36.00
C TYR A 339 8.00 -21.69 -35.83
N ILE A 340 8.75 -21.61 -36.90
CA ILE A 340 9.86 -20.68 -37.05
C ILE A 340 9.43 -19.68 -38.13
N PHE A 341 9.54 -18.40 -37.84
CA PHE A 341 9.35 -17.32 -38.80
C PHE A 341 10.68 -16.60 -39.02
N GLY A 342 11.05 -16.39 -40.27
CA GLY A 342 12.31 -15.74 -40.64
C GLY A 342 12.96 -16.40 -41.86
N PRO A 343 14.15 -15.92 -42.27
CA PRO A 343 14.88 -16.51 -43.39
C PRO A 343 15.51 -17.84 -42.94
N ILE A 344 14.96 -18.98 -43.40
CA ILE A 344 15.53 -20.31 -43.12
C ILE A 344 16.49 -20.72 -44.24
N GLU A 345 16.08 -20.54 -45.50
CA GLU A 345 16.91 -20.76 -46.70
C GLU A 345 16.55 -19.71 -47.78
N GLY A 346 17.42 -18.71 -47.97
CA GLY A 346 17.21 -17.63 -48.93
C GLY A 346 16.57 -16.34 -48.36
N PRO A 347 16.31 -15.32 -49.21
CA PRO A 347 15.84 -14.00 -48.76
C PRO A 347 14.33 -13.95 -48.44
N GLU A 348 13.59 -15.02 -48.69
CA GLU A 348 12.14 -15.03 -48.49
C GLU A 348 11.75 -15.27 -47.03
N LEU A 349 10.99 -14.33 -46.45
CA LEU A 349 10.37 -14.50 -45.15
C LEU A 349 9.18 -15.47 -45.26
N GLY A 350 9.01 -16.32 -44.25
CA GLY A 350 7.88 -17.23 -44.19
C GLY A 350 7.85 -18.03 -42.90
N TYR A 351 6.72 -18.71 -42.70
CA TYR A 351 6.51 -19.63 -41.58
C TYR A 351 6.91 -21.05 -41.99
N PHE A 352 7.60 -21.74 -41.10
CA PHE A 352 7.97 -23.14 -41.25
C PHE A 352 7.59 -23.89 -39.98
N ARG A 353 7.13 -25.14 -40.10
CA ARG A 353 6.99 -25.99 -38.91
C ARG A 353 8.36 -26.18 -38.27
N LYS A 354 8.42 -26.20 -36.94
CA LYS A 354 9.70 -26.31 -36.21
C LYS A 354 10.49 -27.58 -36.53
N ASP A 355 9.83 -28.64 -36.97
CA ASP A 355 10.49 -29.87 -37.44
C ASP A 355 11.21 -29.71 -38.80
N GLY A 356 11.11 -28.53 -39.43
CA GLY A 356 11.79 -28.19 -40.68
C GLY A 356 11.15 -28.82 -41.91
N THR A 357 9.99 -29.49 -41.77
CA THR A 357 9.47 -30.36 -42.83
C THR A 357 8.63 -29.66 -43.89
N GLU A 358 8.08 -28.47 -43.59
CA GLU A 358 7.09 -27.83 -44.46
C GLU A 358 7.03 -26.30 -44.26
N ARG A 359 7.04 -25.55 -45.38
CA ARG A 359 6.68 -24.13 -45.40
C ARG A 359 5.17 -24.01 -45.27
N VAL A 360 4.71 -23.26 -44.28
CA VAL A 360 3.29 -23.04 -44.02
C VAL A 360 2.92 -21.64 -44.52
N LYS A 361 1.85 -21.55 -45.30
CA LYS A 361 1.26 -20.26 -45.65
C LYS A 361 0.50 -19.75 -44.44
N ASP A 362 0.99 -18.67 -43.83
CA ASP A 362 0.43 -17.94 -42.68
C ASP A 362 -0.46 -18.81 -41.75
N PRO A 363 0.12 -19.42 -40.69
CA PRO A 363 -0.62 -20.33 -39.82
C PRO A 363 -1.72 -19.64 -39.00
N PHE A 364 -1.82 -18.30 -39.04
CA PHE A 364 -2.75 -17.52 -38.23
C PHE A 364 -3.81 -16.77 -39.05
N GLY A 365 -3.62 -16.55 -40.35
CA GLY A 365 -4.58 -15.81 -41.17
C GLY A 365 -4.06 -15.31 -42.52
N LYS A 366 -4.42 -14.07 -42.87
CA LYS A 366 -3.72 -13.30 -43.91
C LYS A 366 -2.91 -12.23 -43.19
N ASP A 367 -1.61 -12.23 -43.44
CA ASP A 367 -0.64 -11.24 -42.97
C ASP A 367 -0.68 -10.97 -41.45
N ASP A 368 -0.88 -12.02 -40.64
CA ASP A 368 -0.95 -11.93 -39.16
C ASP A 368 -2.07 -11.01 -38.61
N GLU A 369 -3.02 -10.56 -39.44
CA GLU A 369 -4.13 -9.66 -39.03
C GLU A 369 -5.04 -10.25 -37.94
N ASN A 370 -4.99 -11.58 -37.78
CA ASN A 370 -5.72 -12.30 -36.74
C ASN A 370 -4.98 -12.34 -35.40
N LEU A 371 -3.69 -12.00 -35.35
CA LEU A 371 -2.96 -11.88 -34.10
C LEU A 371 -3.23 -10.53 -33.45
N LYS A 372 -3.69 -10.56 -32.20
CA LYS A 372 -3.88 -9.36 -31.39
C LYS A 372 -2.83 -9.33 -30.28
N TYR A 373 -1.94 -8.34 -30.36
CA TYR A 373 -0.91 -8.06 -29.36
C TYR A 373 -1.52 -7.81 -27.97
N ILE A 374 -0.93 -8.45 -26.96
CA ILE A 374 -1.29 -8.23 -25.56
C ILE A 374 -0.33 -7.20 -24.96
N GLU A 375 -0.83 -5.97 -24.79
CA GLU A 375 -0.06 -4.91 -24.14
C GLU A 375 0.15 -5.20 -22.65
N LEU A 376 1.42 -5.32 -22.26
CA LEU A 376 1.86 -5.49 -20.89
C LEU A 376 2.04 -4.14 -20.21
N LYS A 377 1.72 -4.07 -18.91
CA LYS A 377 1.92 -2.90 -18.06
C LYS A 377 3.22 -3.04 -17.29
N ARG A 378 3.99 -1.96 -17.19
CA ARG A 378 5.18 -1.94 -16.33
C ARG A 378 4.79 -1.94 -14.85
N LEU A 379 5.49 -2.77 -14.04
CA LEU A 379 5.24 -2.95 -12.61
C LEU A 379 6.06 -2.01 -11.70
#